data_AF-A0A402B3H3-F1
#
_entry.id   AF-A0A402B3H3-F1
#
_cell.length_a   1.000
_cell.length_b   1.000
_cell.length_c   1.000
_cell.angle_alpha   90.00
_cell.angle_beta   90.00
_cell.angle_gamma   90.00
#
_symmetry.space_group_name_H-M   'P 1'
#
loop_
_entity.id
_entity.type
_entity.pdbx_description
1 polymer ?
#
loop_
_entity_poly.entity_id
_entity_poly.type
_entity_poly.pdbx_seq_one_letter_code
_entity_poly.pdbx_strand_id
1 'polypeptide(L)'
;MTASADDSKGALSLAQTHTYNNANQDVSGSGSGTRSTKIQRVKNNGNSTIYTGLGLSSEKVAGNTTEYVHFSCGMLNSERTSAGKVYYYLFDGLGSIVGMTDSASYDYDPFGGVAGSVIQPRVTNPWQYAGGYYDSTTDLLKFGIRYYDVRFNRWTQRTPVGRSLQETLKAKDVTLKHILLEMARRG
;
A
#
# COMPACT_ATOMS: atom_id res chain seq x y z
N MET A 1 22.99 -34.75 30.10
CA MET A 1 22.70 -33.32 29.93
C MET A 1 22.34 -33.10 28.47
N THR A 2 21.05 -33.00 28.16
CA THR A 2 20.56 -32.68 26.81
C THR A 2 19.79 -31.38 26.92
N ALA A 3 20.35 -30.30 26.38
CA ALA A 3 19.70 -29.01 26.29
C ALA A 3 18.65 -29.07 25.16
N SER A 4 17.37 -28.98 25.52
CA SER A 4 16.29 -28.65 24.58
C SER A 4 16.12 -27.14 24.61
N ALA A 5 16.62 -26.45 23.59
CA ALA A 5 16.34 -25.04 23.41
C ALA A 5 14.92 -24.90 22.84
N ASP A 6 14.00 -24.44 23.68
CA ASP A 6 12.70 -23.91 23.27
C ASP A 6 12.95 -22.57 22.54
N ASP A 7 12.83 -22.55 21.21
CA ASP A 7 12.76 -21.31 20.42
C ASP A 7 11.28 -21.01 20.11
N SER A 8 10.50 -20.77 21.16
CA SER A 8 9.13 -20.27 21.10
C SER A 8 9.11 -18.79 20.70
N LYS A 9 9.57 -18.47 19.47
CA LYS A 9 9.35 -17.14 18.87
C LYS A 9 7.93 -17.06 18.33
N GLY A 10 7.02 -16.72 19.24
CA GLY A 10 5.59 -16.53 19.00
C GLY A 10 5.27 -15.62 17.81
N ALA A 11 4.16 -15.91 17.14
CA ALA A 11 3.66 -15.17 15.99
C ALA A 11 3.48 -13.68 16.30
N LEU A 12 4.18 -12.82 15.56
CA LEU A 12 4.01 -11.36 15.65
C LEU A 12 2.74 -10.93 14.89
N SER A 13 1.72 -10.61 15.68
CA SER A 13 0.41 -10.09 15.30
C SER A 13 0.48 -8.67 14.71
N LEU A 14 0.14 -8.50 13.43
CA LEU A 14 0.02 -7.19 12.76
C LEU A 14 -1.26 -7.13 11.90
N ALA A 15 -2.33 -6.53 12.42
CA ALA A 15 -3.34 -5.79 11.64
C ALA A 15 -3.82 -4.60 12.49
N GLN A 16 -4.29 -3.51 11.90
CA GLN A 16 -4.71 -2.31 12.65
C GLN A 16 -5.97 -1.68 12.02
N THR A 17 -6.91 -1.26 12.87
CA THR A 17 -8.14 -0.49 12.57
C THR A 17 -7.95 0.95 13.08
N HIS A 18 -7.66 1.89 12.19
CA HIS A 18 -7.17 3.23 12.54
C HIS A 18 -8.29 4.22 12.95
N THR A 19 -8.11 4.97 14.03
CA THR A 19 -8.92 6.17 14.38
C THR A 19 -8.08 7.43 14.29
N TYR A 20 -8.67 8.58 13.93
CA TYR A 20 -7.93 9.81 13.65
C TYR A 20 -8.38 10.98 14.55
N ASN A 21 -7.45 11.83 14.98
CA ASN A 21 -7.76 13.05 15.75
C ASN A 21 -8.16 14.24 14.83
N ASN A 22 -8.50 15.38 15.42
CA ASN A 22 -8.91 16.60 14.70
C ASN A 22 -7.81 17.18 13.77
N ALA A 23 -6.56 16.72 13.90
CA ALA A 23 -5.45 17.08 13.01
C ALA A 23 -5.18 16.00 11.93
N ASN A 24 -6.09 15.04 11.78
CA ASN A 24 -6.01 13.86 10.92
C ASN A 24 -4.80 12.96 11.23
N GLN A 25 -4.39 12.85 12.50
CA GLN A 25 -3.31 11.97 12.96
C GLN A 25 -3.89 10.69 13.54
N ASP A 26 -3.30 9.53 13.21
CA ASP A 26 -3.67 8.22 13.73
C ASP A 26 -3.50 8.14 15.26
N VAL A 27 -4.55 7.73 15.96
CA VAL A 27 -4.61 7.66 17.43
C VAL A 27 -4.95 6.27 17.99
N SER A 28 -5.29 5.27 17.17
CA SER A 28 -5.30 3.85 17.60
C SER A 28 -5.57 2.88 16.45
N GLY A 29 -5.06 1.65 16.53
CA GLY A 29 -5.13 0.60 15.51
C GLY A 29 -5.24 -0.83 16.07
N SER A 30 -6.34 -1.58 15.88
CA SER A 30 -6.47 -3.00 16.32
C SER A 30 -6.59 -4.05 15.20
N GLY A 31 -5.94 -5.21 15.38
CA GLY A 31 -6.04 -6.38 14.51
C GLY A 31 -4.83 -7.36 14.56
N SER A 32 -4.95 -8.51 13.89
CA SER A 32 -3.98 -9.63 14.01
C SER A 32 -3.42 -10.15 12.69
N GLY A 33 -2.14 -10.57 12.70
CA GLY A 33 -1.40 -11.05 11.53
C GLY A 33 -0.38 -12.14 11.88
N THR A 34 0.07 -12.90 10.88
CA THR A 34 1.11 -13.92 11.07
C THR A 34 2.18 -13.74 9.99
N ARG A 35 3.44 -13.64 10.41
CA ARG A 35 4.60 -13.49 9.50
C ARG A 35 5.37 -14.81 9.42
N SER A 36 5.51 -15.36 8.21
CA SER A 36 6.49 -16.41 7.91
C SER A 36 7.62 -15.80 7.07
N THR A 37 8.79 -16.44 7.03
CA THR A 37 10.07 -15.89 6.51
C THR A 37 10.03 -15.25 5.11
N LYS A 38 8.99 -15.47 4.30
CA LYS A 38 8.82 -14.90 2.95
C LYS A 38 7.45 -14.25 2.68
N ILE A 39 6.43 -14.53 3.50
CA ILE A 39 5.04 -14.12 3.25
C ILE A 39 4.43 -13.60 4.55
N GLN A 40 3.80 -12.43 4.47
CA GLN A 40 3.03 -11.86 5.57
C GLN A 40 1.55 -11.93 5.24
N ARG A 41 0.74 -12.49 6.14
CA ARG A 41 -0.71 -12.50 6.02
C ARG A 41 -1.34 -11.68 7.14
N VAL A 42 -2.33 -10.87 6.76
CA VAL A 42 -3.09 -10.00 7.65
C VAL A 42 -4.56 -10.35 7.46
N LYS A 43 -5.31 -10.53 8.55
CA LYS A 43 -6.75 -10.81 8.50
C LYS A 43 -7.50 -9.84 9.41
N ASN A 44 -8.61 -9.30 8.92
CA ASN A 44 -9.52 -8.49 9.72
C ASN A 44 -10.96 -8.73 9.25
N ASN A 45 -11.83 -9.21 10.16
CA ASN A 45 -13.27 -9.37 9.94
C ASN A 45 -13.66 -10.00 8.58
N GLY A 46 -13.04 -11.13 8.21
CA GLY A 46 -13.29 -11.82 6.95
C GLY A 46 -12.54 -11.30 5.72
N ASN A 47 -11.97 -10.09 5.79
CA ASN A 47 -11.02 -9.57 4.81
C ASN A 47 -9.61 -10.11 5.10
N SER A 48 -8.81 -10.32 4.06
CA SER A 48 -7.43 -10.77 4.22
C SER A 48 -6.51 -10.21 3.15
N THR A 49 -5.29 -9.87 3.53
CA THR A 49 -4.24 -9.48 2.59
C THR A 49 -3.01 -10.38 2.74
N ILE A 50 -2.31 -10.59 1.63
CA ILE A 50 -1.08 -11.37 1.53
C ILE A 50 -0.01 -10.49 0.90
N TYR A 51 1.10 -10.34 1.61
CA TYR A 51 2.28 -9.60 1.14
C TYR A 51 3.44 -10.55 0.89
N THR A 52 4.19 -10.28 -0.18
CA THR A 52 5.46 -10.93 -0.51
C THR A 52 6.63 -9.98 -0.29
N GLY A 53 7.83 -10.40 -0.69
CA GLY A 53 8.99 -9.52 -0.76
C GLY A 53 8.80 -8.30 -1.68
N LEU A 54 7.88 -8.36 -2.66
CA LEU A 54 7.67 -7.35 -3.69
C LEU A 54 6.50 -6.40 -3.40
N GLY A 55 5.60 -6.73 -2.47
CA GLY A 55 4.39 -5.94 -2.20
C GLY A 55 3.17 -6.79 -1.87
N LEU A 56 2.00 -6.15 -1.85
CA LEU A 56 0.71 -6.81 -1.69
C LEU A 56 0.47 -7.70 -2.92
N SER A 57 0.39 -9.02 -2.74
CA SER A 57 0.18 -9.97 -3.84
C SER A 57 -1.26 -10.48 -3.94
N SER A 58 -2.04 -10.35 -2.86
CA SER A 58 -3.45 -10.73 -2.88
C SER A 58 -4.22 -10.00 -1.80
N GLU A 59 -5.42 -9.56 -2.15
CA GLU A 59 -6.39 -8.98 -1.25
C GLU A 59 -7.73 -9.69 -1.42
N LYS A 60 -8.35 -10.03 -0.30
CA LYS A 60 -9.71 -10.54 -0.23
C LYS A 60 -10.56 -9.57 0.56
N VAL A 61 -11.59 -9.01 -0.07
CA VAL A 61 -12.56 -8.10 0.54
C VAL A 61 -13.97 -8.59 0.25
N ALA A 62 -14.78 -8.77 1.29
CA ALA A 62 -16.17 -9.20 1.17
C ALA A 62 -16.37 -10.45 0.27
N GLY A 63 -15.45 -11.42 0.38
CA GLY A 63 -15.48 -12.66 -0.41
C GLY A 63 -14.83 -12.58 -1.80
N ASN A 64 -14.63 -11.38 -2.36
CA ASN A 64 -13.95 -11.18 -3.63
C ASN A 64 -12.44 -11.16 -3.43
N THR A 65 -11.69 -11.82 -4.31
CA THR A 65 -10.23 -11.85 -4.27
C THR A 65 -9.67 -11.12 -5.50
N THR A 66 -8.75 -10.20 -5.26
CA THR A 66 -7.91 -9.58 -6.27
C THR A 66 -6.48 -10.05 -6.05
N GLU A 67 -5.81 -10.46 -7.12
CA GLU A 67 -4.41 -10.87 -7.11
C GLU A 67 -3.57 -9.87 -7.87
N TYR A 68 -2.40 -9.54 -7.35
CA TYR A 68 -1.51 -8.53 -7.92
C TYR A 68 -0.20 -9.18 -8.36
N VAL A 69 0.24 -8.83 -9.57
CA VAL A 69 1.54 -9.21 -10.12
C VAL A 69 2.43 -7.96 -10.10
N HIS A 70 3.65 -8.14 -9.61
CA HIS A 70 4.65 -7.09 -9.58
C HIS A 70 5.80 -7.43 -10.53
N PHE A 71 6.42 -6.40 -11.09
CA PHE A 71 7.75 -6.50 -11.68
C PHE A 71 8.79 -6.88 -10.61
N SER A 72 9.96 -7.34 -11.03
CA SER A 72 11.07 -7.70 -10.13
C SER A 72 11.58 -6.53 -9.29
N CYS A 73 11.37 -5.28 -9.73
CA CYS A 73 11.67 -4.06 -8.98
C CYS A 73 10.63 -3.71 -7.89
N GLY A 74 9.50 -4.43 -7.83
CA GLY A 74 8.42 -4.21 -6.87
C GLY A 74 7.32 -3.27 -7.35
N MET A 75 7.44 -2.67 -8.54
CA MET A 75 6.32 -1.92 -9.16
C MET A 75 5.21 -2.88 -9.58
N LEU A 76 3.97 -2.41 -9.55
CA LEU A 76 2.83 -3.17 -10.06
C LEU A 76 2.95 -3.42 -11.56
N ASN A 77 2.47 -4.55 -12.02
CA ASN A 77 2.35 -4.90 -13.43
C ASN A 77 0.88 -5.05 -13.80
N SER A 78 0.17 -5.92 -13.09
CA SER A 78 -1.22 -6.25 -13.39
C SER A 78 -1.99 -6.70 -12.16
N GLU A 79 -3.32 -6.67 -12.26
CA GLU A 79 -4.23 -7.32 -11.32
C GLU A 79 -5.15 -8.33 -12.01
N ARG A 80 -5.60 -9.33 -11.24
CA ARG A 80 -6.63 -10.29 -11.64
C ARG A 80 -7.75 -10.31 -10.61
N THR A 81 -8.98 -10.06 -11.05
CA THR A 81 -10.18 -10.07 -10.20
C THR A 81 -10.75 -11.48 -10.02
N SER A 82 -11.65 -11.65 -9.05
CA SER A 82 -12.39 -12.90 -8.81
C SER A 82 -13.22 -13.37 -10.01
N ALA A 83 -13.64 -12.44 -10.88
CA ALA A 83 -14.33 -12.72 -12.12
C ALA A 83 -13.39 -13.15 -13.27
N GLY A 84 -12.08 -13.25 -13.02
CA GLY A 84 -11.08 -13.65 -14.01
C GLY A 84 -10.66 -12.52 -14.98
N LYS A 85 -11.14 -11.28 -14.77
CA LYS A 85 -10.68 -10.13 -15.55
C LYS A 85 -9.28 -9.73 -15.13
N VAL A 86 -8.43 -9.42 -16.11
CA VAL A 86 -7.05 -8.99 -15.92
C VAL A 86 -6.91 -7.56 -16.43
N TYR A 87 -6.27 -6.70 -15.64
CA TYR A 87 -5.94 -5.32 -16.02
C TYR A 87 -4.45 -5.09 -15.87
N TYR A 88 -3.82 -4.45 -16.86
CA TYR A 88 -2.43 -4.01 -16.77
C TYR A 88 -2.37 -2.53 -16.44
N TYR A 89 -1.44 -2.16 -15.56
CA TYR A 89 -1.27 -0.77 -15.13
C TYR A 89 -0.34 -0.01 -16.06
N LEU A 90 -0.68 1.26 -16.29
CA LEU A 90 0.13 2.24 -17.02
C LEU A 90 0.63 3.29 -16.04
N PHE A 91 1.89 3.70 -16.20
CA PHE A 91 2.58 4.56 -15.24
C PHE A 91 3.09 5.85 -15.87
N ASP A 92 3.07 6.95 -15.11
CA ASP A 92 3.86 8.14 -15.41
C ASP A 92 5.34 7.97 -14.97
N GLY A 93 6.15 9.01 -15.18
CA GLY A 93 7.57 9.02 -14.78
C GLY A 93 7.81 9.01 -13.26
N LEU A 94 6.79 9.31 -12.46
CA LEU A 94 6.82 9.24 -11.00
C LEU A 94 6.41 7.84 -10.48
N GLY A 95 5.85 7.00 -11.35
CA GLY A 95 5.29 5.69 -10.98
C GLY A 95 3.84 5.76 -10.51
N SER A 96 3.13 6.86 -10.76
CA SER A 96 1.69 6.96 -10.55
C SER A 96 0.95 6.11 -11.57
N ILE A 97 -0.15 5.46 -11.15
CA ILE A 97 -1.01 4.72 -12.08
C ILE A 97 -1.86 5.73 -12.85
N VAL A 98 -1.49 6.03 -14.09
CA VAL A 98 -2.27 6.93 -14.98
C VAL A 98 -3.30 6.20 -15.82
N GLY A 99 -3.29 4.86 -15.80
CA GLY A 99 -4.33 4.09 -16.44
C GLY A 99 -4.28 2.60 -16.18
N MET A 100 -5.35 1.95 -16.62
CA MET A 100 -5.54 0.50 -16.62
C MET A 100 -6.16 0.11 -17.96
N THR A 101 -5.67 -0.96 -18.58
CA THR A 101 -6.13 -1.42 -19.89
C THR A 101 -7.66 -1.59 -19.96
N ASP A 102 -8.29 -0.89 -20.90
CA ASP A 102 -9.75 -0.88 -21.17
C ASP A 102 -10.65 -0.56 -19.97
N SER A 103 -10.13 0.06 -18.91
CA SER A 103 -10.86 0.16 -17.64
C SER A 103 -10.75 1.49 -16.93
N ALA A 104 -9.57 2.11 -16.86
CA ALA A 104 -9.44 3.38 -16.14
C ALA A 104 -8.33 4.28 -16.70
N SER A 105 -8.48 5.59 -16.51
CA SER A 105 -7.44 6.60 -16.71
C SER A 105 -7.50 7.66 -15.61
N TYR A 106 -6.34 8.21 -15.27
CA TYR A 106 -6.17 9.22 -14.23
C TYR A 106 -5.20 10.31 -14.67
N ASP A 107 -5.56 11.55 -14.42
CA ASP A 107 -4.69 12.71 -14.49
C ASP A 107 -4.49 13.25 -13.07
N TYR A 108 -3.22 13.40 -12.67
CA TYR A 108 -2.86 13.90 -11.35
C TYR A 108 -2.29 15.31 -11.42
N ASP A 109 -2.57 16.12 -10.40
CA ASP A 109 -1.78 17.29 -10.09
C ASP A 109 -0.41 16.88 -9.49
N PRO A 110 0.55 17.82 -9.35
CA PRO A 110 1.89 17.52 -8.83
C PRO A 110 1.95 17.00 -7.38
N PHE A 111 0.85 17.04 -6.63
CA PHE A 111 0.76 16.58 -5.25
C PHE A 111 -0.14 15.36 -5.07
N GLY A 112 -0.66 14.81 -6.16
CA GLY A 112 -1.46 13.59 -6.20
C GLY A 112 -2.97 13.78 -6.17
N GLY A 113 -3.45 15.02 -6.26
CA GLY A 113 -4.87 15.30 -6.47
C GLY A 113 -5.32 14.80 -7.84
N VAL A 114 -6.45 14.10 -7.92
CA VAL A 114 -7.01 13.65 -9.19
C VAL A 114 -7.64 14.85 -9.89
N ALA A 115 -6.96 15.36 -10.92
CA ALA A 115 -7.43 16.47 -11.76
C ALA A 115 -8.47 16.00 -12.79
N GLY A 116 -8.40 14.73 -13.20
CA GLY A 116 -9.33 14.10 -14.12
C GLY A 116 -9.29 12.58 -13.99
N SER A 117 -10.43 11.91 -14.20
CA SER A 117 -10.44 10.45 -14.31
C SER A 117 -11.60 9.95 -15.16
N VAL A 118 -11.37 8.81 -15.81
CA VAL A 118 -12.40 8.01 -16.47
C VAL A 118 -12.28 6.61 -15.92
N ILE A 119 -13.34 6.08 -15.30
CA ILE A 119 -13.33 4.75 -14.68
C ILE A 119 -14.56 3.98 -15.18
N GLN A 120 -14.33 2.82 -15.77
CA GLN A 120 -15.40 1.94 -16.22
C GLN A 120 -16.22 1.40 -15.04
N PRO A 121 -17.53 1.14 -15.23
CA PRO A 121 -18.37 0.61 -14.16
C PRO A 121 -17.80 -0.68 -13.57
N ARG A 122 -17.90 -0.83 -12.25
CA ARG A 122 -17.47 -2.03 -11.49
C ARG A 122 -15.97 -2.29 -11.50
N VAL A 123 -15.17 -1.35 -12.00
CA VAL A 123 -13.71 -1.33 -11.81
C VAL A 123 -13.41 -0.58 -10.53
N THR A 124 -12.56 -1.14 -9.69
CA THR A 124 -12.07 -0.49 -8.48
C THR A 124 -10.56 -0.59 -8.49
N ASN A 125 -9.89 0.56 -8.44
CA ASN A 125 -8.45 0.62 -8.41
C ASN A 125 -7.98 1.38 -7.17
N PRO A 126 -7.47 0.68 -6.15
CA PRO A 126 -6.88 1.35 -5.00
C PRO A 126 -5.47 1.88 -5.29
N TRP A 127 -4.79 1.46 -6.35
CA TRP A 127 -3.43 1.91 -6.64
C TRP A 127 -3.42 3.16 -7.50
N GLN A 128 -2.90 4.27 -6.97
CA GLN A 128 -3.02 5.57 -7.61
C GLN A 128 -1.68 6.32 -7.66
N TYR A 129 -1.67 7.56 -7.19
CA TYR A 129 -0.54 8.47 -7.27
C TYR A 129 0.75 7.88 -6.66
N ALA A 130 1.86 7.96 -7.40
CA ALA A 130 3.17 7.39 -7.05
C ALA A 130 3.13 5.91 -6.55
N GLY A 131 2.13 5.13 -6.96
CA GLY A 131 1.94 3.75 -6.52
C GLY A 131 1.38 3.61 -5.09
N GLY A 132 0.87 4.69 -4.51
CA GLY A 132 0.21 4.68 -3.22
C GLY A 132 -1.13 3.94 -3.26
N TYR A 133 -1.48 3.29 -2.16
CA TYR A 133 -2.77 2.62 -1.99
C TYR A 133 -3.79 3.62 -1.42
N TYR A 134 -4.73 4.06 -2.25
CA TYR A 134 -5.85 4.92 -1.87
C TYR A 134 -6.85 4.16 -1.01
N ASP A 135 -7.01 4.64 0.22
CA ASP A 135 -8.02 4.18 1.15
C ASP A 135 -9.25 5.08 1.02
N SER A 136 -10.27 4.59 0.30
CA SER A 136 -11.51 5.32 0.07
C SER A 136 -12.33 5.57 1.35
N THR A 137 -11.99 4.95 2.48
CA THR A 137 -12.68 5.21 3.76
C THR A 137 -12.13 6.44 4.48
N THR A 138 -10.88 6.79 4.22
CA THR A 138 -10.18 7.91 4.87
C THR A 138 -9.77 9.02 3.91
N ASP A 139 -9.88 8.79 2.60
CA ASP A 139 -9.37 9.66 1.53
C ASP A 139 -7.86 9.89 1.59
N LEU A 140 -7.11 8.92 2.13
CA LEU A 140 -5.65 8.99 2.27
C LEU A 140 -4.95 8.01 1.34
N LEU A 141 -3.75 8.39 0.88
CA LEU A 141 -2.85 7.49 0.16
C LEU A 141 -1.90 6.83 1.15
N LYS A 142 -1.91 5.50 1.22
CA LYS A 142 -0.99 4.73 2.04
C LYS A 142 0.29 4.41 1.28
N PHE A 143 1.41 4.82 1.86
CA PHE A 143 2.75 4.48 1.41
C PHE A 143 3.49 3.72 2.52
N GLY A 144 3.53 2.39 2.39
CA GLY A 144 4.14 1.53 3.39
C GLY A 144 3.49 1.72 4.78
N ILE A 145 4.21 2.38 5.68
CA ILE A 145 3.81 2.64 7.07
C ILE A 145 3.24 4.04 7.31
N ARG A 146 3.22 4.92 6.31
CA ARG A 146 2.68 6.28 6.44
C ARG A 146 1.49 6.49 5.51
N TYR A 147 0.63 7.40 5.91
CA TYR A 147 -0.48 7.90 5.12
C TYR A 147 -0.19 9.34 4.71
N TYR A 148 -0.51 9.65 3.46
CA TYR A 148 -0.36 10.95 2.86
C TYR A 148 -1.76 11.53 2.60
N ASP A 149 -1.97 12.74 3.06
CA ASP A 149 -3.20 13.51 2.86
C ASP A 149 -3.01 14.40 1.64
N VAL A 150 -3.69 14.03 0.56
CA VAL A 150 -3.68 14.76 -0.71
C VAL A 150 -4.40 16.10 -0.60
N ARG A 151 -5.39 16.24 0.29
CA ARG A 151 -6.11 17.51 0.44
C ARG A 151 -5.22 18.59 1.04
N PHE A 152 -4.32 18.19 1.93
CA PHE A 152 -3.39 19.11 2.59
C PHE A 152 -1.94 18.98 2.10
N ASN A 153 -1.69 18.16 1.07
CA ASN A 153 -0.39 17.89 0.49
C ASN A 153 0.69 17.54 1.53
N ARG A 154 0.36 16.72 2.54
CA ARG A 154 1.29 16.38 3.63
C ARG A 154 1.13 14.97 4.17
N TRP A 155 2.19 14.46 4.78
CA TRP A 155 2.12 13.24 5.59
C TRP A 155 1.27 13.47 6.84
N THR A 156 0.43 12.49 7.19
CA THR A 156 -0.39 12.56 8.42
C THR A 156 0.40 12.16 9.66
N GLN A 157 1.48 11.38 9.49
CA GLN A 157 2.40 11.01 10.56
C GLN A 157 3.76 11.68 10.41
N ARG A 158 4.38 12.01 11.56
CA ARG A 158 5.79 12.40 11.61
C ARG A 158 6.67 11.29 11.05
N THR A 159 7.80 11.68 10.45
CA THR A 159 8.82 10.73 10.03
C THR A 159 9.28 9.90 11.25
N PRO A 160 9.22 8.56 11.20
CA PRO A 160 9.65 7.73 12.31
C PRO A 160 11.11 8.02 12.67
N VAL A 161 11.35 8.35 13.94
CA VAL A 161 12.71 8.59 14.45
C VAL A 161 13.24 7.27 14.97
N GLY A 162 13.99 6.56 14.14
CA GLY A 162 14.60 5.27 14.50
C GLY A 162 14.32 4.19 13.47
N ARG A 163 15.41 3.62 12.96
CA ARG A 163 15.55 2.71 11.80
C ARG A 163 15.71 3.43 10.46
N SER A 164 16.75 3.02 9.74
CA SER A 164 17.14 3.58 8.44
C SER A 164 15.95 3.57 7.47
N LEU A 165 15.85 4.60 6.63
CA LEU A 165 14.84 4.80 5.57
C LEU A 165 14.63 3.59 4.64
N GLN A 166 15.48 2.57 4.71
CA GLN A 166 15.35 1.30 4.01
C GLN A 166 14.13 0.46 4.44
N GLU A 167 13.66 0.57 5.70
CA GLU A 167 12.44 -0.14 6.12
C GLU A 167 11.15 0.61 5.74
N THR A 168 11.22 1.93 5.56
CA THR A 168 10.10 2.75 5.05
C THR A 168 9.87 2.54 3.55
N LEU A 169 10.86 1.98 2.83
CA LEU A 169 10.90 1.88 1.38
C LEU A 169 11.06 0.42 0.95
N LYS A 170 9.94 -0.31 0.94
CA LYS A 170 9.81 -1.61 0.26
C LYS A 170 9.70 -1.49 -1.27
N ALA A 171 10.01 -0.33 -1.85
CA ALA A 171 10.18 -0.16 -3.29
C ALA A 171 11.68 -0.18 -3.62
N LYS A 172 12.10 -1.15 -4.44
CA LYS A 172 13.52 -1.40 -4.74
C LYS A 172 14.12 -0.45 -5.79
N ASP A 173 13.49 0.69 -6.07
CA ASP A 173 13.95 1.60 -7.12
C ASP A 173 14.44 2.96 -6.61
N VAL A 174 15.51 3.47 -7.21
CA VAL A 174 16.23 4.69 -6.83
C VAL A 174 15.39 5.96 -7.07
N THR A 175 14.45 5.90 -8.01
CA THR A 175 13.56 7.00 -8.40
C THR A 175 12.53 7.32 -7.30
N LEU A 176 11.92 6.28 -6.70
CA LEU A 176 10.99 6.44 -5.57
C LEU A 176 11.71 6.90 -4.29
N LYS A 177 12.98 6.52 -4.11
CA LYS A 177 13.79 6.98 -2.98
C LYS A 177 14.04 8.48 -3.02
N HIS A 178 14.30 9.07 -4.20
CA HIS A 178 14.55 10.51 -4.32
C HIS A 178 13.29 11.34 -4.06
N ILE A 179 12.13 10.88 -4.55
CA ILE A 179 10.87 11.64 -4.43
C ILE A 179 10.29 11.54 -3.02
N LEU A 180 10.29 10.35 -2.41
CA LEU A 180 9.86 10.20 -1.01
C LEU A 180 10.81 10.90 -0.03
N LEU A 181 12.08 11.07 -0.39
CA LEU A 181 13.06 11.83 0.38
C LEU A 181 12.86 13.35 0.22
N GLU A 182 12.51 13.83 -0.97
CA GLU A 182 12.25 15.26 -1.21
C GLU A 182 10.91 15.71 -0.59
N MET A 183 9.89 14.84 -0.60
CA MET A 183 8.64 15.05 0.12
C MET A 183 8.79 14.94 1.65
N ALA A 184 9.79 14.21 2.15
CA ALA A 184 10.06 14.08 3.59
C ALA A 184 10.96 15.18 4.17
N ARG A 185 11.71 15.92 3.34
CA ARG A 185 12.62 17.00 3.76
C ARG A 185 11.96 18.38 3.87
N ARG A 186 10.77 18.56 3.29
CA ARG A 186 10.09 19.86 3.19
C ARG A 186 8.92 20.02 4.18
N GLY A 187 8.89 19.20 5.24
CA GLY A 187 7.95 19.29 6.36
C GLY A 187 8.68 19.46 7.68
#